data_AF-A0A4Z2F889-F1
#
_entry.id   AF-A0A4Z2F889-F1
#
_cell.length_a   1.000
_cell.length_b   1.000
_cell.length_c   1.000
_cell.angle_alpha   90.00
_cell.angle_beta   90.00
_cell.angle_gamma   90.00
#
_symmetry.space_group_name_H-M   'P 1'
#
loop_
_entity.id
_entity.type
_entity.pdbx_description
1 polymer ?
#
loop_
_entity_poly.entity_id
_entity_poly.type
_entity_poly.pdbx_seq_one_letter_code
_entity_poly.pdbx_strand_id
1 'polypeptide(L)'
;MAADSTVLLSLVEEFVSGLQDSKAKETATCVKDGQFTILQLVEALGPSLTSSQPHTRARGVQLLSDVLQDCYGGLTEREVEVLIAFFENRLKDHYVIIPAVLQGLRALTKCTVLPPGSAVSMLRSLFQDVQVQSLMLAERACVYNMLINLMETREDELKGLGPDFVFGFVQSMDGERDPRNLLLAFQIAKSVVLRGYDLGKFTEELFEVTSCYFPIDFSPVSARLLGCFFCLSGITDFL
;
A
#
# COMPACT_ATOMS: atom_id res chain seq x y z
N MET A 1 7.82 -7.91 -32.79
CA MET A 1 8.89 -7.19 -32.06
C MET A 1 8.86 -5.67 -32.31
N ALA A 2 9.05 -5.16 -33.53
CA ALA A 2 9.03 -3.70 -33.77
C ALA A 2 7.61 -3.08 -33.66
N ALA A 3 6.59 -3.77 -34.16
CA ALA A 3 5.20 -3.33 -34.04
C ALA A 3 4.75 -3.30 -32.58
N ASP A 4 5.01 -4.37 -31.83
CA ASP A 4 4.68 -4.49 -30.42
C ASP A 4 5.37 -3.36 -29.61
N SER A 5 6.68 -3.12 -29.84
CA SER A 5 7.39 -2.02 -29.17
C SER A 5 6.75 -0.64 -29.43
N THR A 6 6.15 -0.44 -30.61
CA THR A 6 5.50 0.83 -30.96
C THR A 6 4.16 0.97 -30.23
N VAL A 7 3.40 -0.14 -30.12
CA VAL A 7 2.13 -0.18 -29.37
C VAL A 7 2.37 0.11 -27.89
N LEU A 8 3.36 -0.53 -27.27
CA LEU A 8 3.69 -0.30 -25.86
C LEU A 8 4.04 1.16 -25.57
N LEU A 9 4.86 1.79 -26.43
CA LEU A 9 5.21 3.21 -26.29
C LEU A 9 3.98 4.12 -26.40
N SER A 10 3.06 3.84 -27.33
CA SER A 10 1.79 4.57 -27.45
C SER A 10 0.94 4.43 -26.19
N LEU A 11 0.79 3.22 -25.64
CA LEU A 11 0.04 2.99 -24.40
C LEU A 11 0.63 3.78 -23.22
N VAL A 12 1.96 3.78 -23.11
CA VAL A 12 2.68 4.54 -22.07
C VAL A 12 2.48 6.04 -22.25
N GLU A 13 2.67 6.58 -23.47
CA GLU A 13 2.54 8.02 -23.74
C GLU A 13 1.10 8.53 -23.50
N GLU A 14 0.10 7.78 -23.97
CA GLU A 14 -1.32 8.12 -23.80
C GLU A 14 -1.75 8.10 -22.33
N PHE A 15 -1.21 7.17 -21.53
CA PHE A 15 -1.45 7.16 -20.09
C PHE A 15 -0.70 8.28 -19.38
N VAL A 16 0.59 8.46 -19.65
CA VAL A 16 1.45 9.41 -18.91
C VAL A 16 1.06 10.86 -19.18
N SER A 17 0.58 11.18 -20.39
CA SER A 17 0.02 12.50 -20.72
C SER A 17 -1.25 12.85 -19.93
N GLY A 18 -1.87 11.89 -19.24
CA GLY A 18 -3.06 12.09 -18.43
C GLY A 18 -4.36 12.17 -19.23
N LEU A 19 -4.32 11.78 -20.51
CA LEU A 19 -5.48 11.86 -21.40
C LEU A 19 -6.35 10.58 -21.36
N GLN A 20 -5.77 9.42 -21.04
CA GLN A 20 -6.46 8.13 -21.14
C GLN A 20 -6.09 7.13 -20.02
N ASP A 21 -6.71 7.25 -18.85
CA ASP A 21 -6.47 6.32 -17.72
C ASP A 21 -6.91 4.88 -18.02
N SER A 22 -7.81 4.68 -18.98
CA SER A 22 -8.22 3.34 -19.45
C SER A 22 -7.06 2.52 -20.01
N LYS A 23 -5.95 3.17 -20.42
CA LYS A 23 -4.76 2.53 -20.98
C LYS A 23 -4.03 1.64 -19.98
N ALA A 24 -4.20 1.86 -18.67
CA ALA A 24 -3.67 0.95 -17.66
C ALA A 24 -4.24 -0.46 -17.79
N LYS A 25 -5.56 -0.60 -17.97
CA LYS A 25 -6.22 -1.90 -18.13
C LYS A 25 -5.84 -2.59 -19.45
N GLU A 26 -5.72 -1.81 -20.52
CA GLU A 26 -5.26 -2.31 -21.82
C GLU A 26 -3.82 -2.83 -21.71
N THR A 27 -2.93 -2.05 -21.10
CA THR A 27 -1.53 -2.45 -20.83
C THR A 27 -1.47 -3.72 -19.99
N ALA A 28 -2.26 -3.82 -18.92
CA ALA A 28 -2.32 -5.00 -18.08
C ALA A 28 -2.81 -6.24 -18.84
N THR A 29 -3.77 -6.08 -19.75
CA THR A 29 -4.27 -7.16 -20.62
C THR A 29 -3.17 -7.63 -21.57
N CYS A 30 -2.47 -6.70 -22.23
CA CYS A 30 -1.35 -7.05 -23.11
C CYS A 30 -0.21 -7.78 -22.36
N VAL A 31 0.06 -7.42 -21.10
CA VAL A 31 1.05 -8.11 -20.27
C VAL A 31 0.57 -9.52 -19.90
N LYS A 32 -0.69 -9.68 -19.48
CA LYS A 32 -1.29 -10.99 -19.16
C LYS A 32 -1.30 -11.93 -20.36
N ASP A 33 -1.58 -11.40 -21.55
CA ASP A 33 -1.63 -12.16 -22.80
C ASP A 33 -0.24 -12.46 -23.37
N GLY A 34 0.83 -11.99 -22.72
CA GLY A 34 2.22 -12.22 -23.13
C GLY A 34 2.64 -11.42 -24.37
N GLN A 35 1.90 -10.37 -24.74
CA GLN A 35 2.30 -9.45 -25.82
C GLN A 35 3.54 -8.65 -25.41
N PHE A 36 3.62 -8.29 -24.12
CA PHE A 36 4.77 -7.64 -23.50
C PHE A 36 5.09 -8.27 -22.15
N THR A 37 6.36 -8.21 -21.76
CA THR A 37 6.80 -8.53 -20.39
C THR A 37 6.73 -7.30 -19.49
N ILE A 38 6.71 -7.52 -18.17
CA ILE A 38 6.80 -6.41 -17.20
C ILE A 38 8.11 -5.64 -17.36
N LEU A 39 9.20 -6.33 -17.72
CA LEU A 39 10.50 -5.70 -17.99
C LEU A 39 10.41 -4.72 -19.16
N GLN A 40 9.79 -5.12 -20.26
CA GLN A 40 9.58 -4.22 -21.41
C GLN A 40 8.74 -3.00 -21.05
N LEU A 41 7.72 -3.15 -20.20
CA LEU A 41 6.95 -2.01 -19.69
C LEU A 41 7.83 -1.06 -18.86
N VAL A 42 8.66 -1.60 -17.96
CA VAL A 42 9.59 -0.79 -17.13
C VAL A 42 10.60 -0.05 -18.00
N GLU A 43 11.14 -0.69 -19.05
CA GLU A 43 12.04 -0.07 -20.01
C GLU A 43 11.35 1.08 -20.78
N ALA A 44 10.12 0.84 -21.27
CA ALA A 44 9.33 1.86 -21.96
C ALA A 44 8.96 3.05 -21.05
N LEU A 45 8.74 2.78 -19.76
CA LEU A 45 8.46 3.80 -18.74
C LEU A 45 9.70 4.62 -18.32
N GLY A 46 10.91 4.19 -18.70
CA GLY A 46 12.18 4.80 -18.29
C GLY A 46 12.18 6.34 -18.32
N PRO A 47 11.87 6.99 -19.46
CA PRO A 47 11.84 8.46 -19.57
C PRO A 47 10.87 9.13 -18.59
N SER A 48 9.71 8.51 -18.34
CA SER A 48 8.70 9.03 -17.40
C SER A 48 9.15 8.85 -15.95
N LEU A 49 9.74 7.70 -15.61
CA LEU A 49 10.21 7.36 -14.27
C LEU A 49 11.44 8.16 -13.83
N THR A 50 12.24 8.65 -14.78
CA THR A 50 13.42 9.50 -14.52
C THR A 50 13.19 10.97 -14.86
N SER A 51 11.95 11.38 -15.15
CA SER A 51 11.61 12.76 -15.46
C SER A 51 11.95 13.69 -14.30
N SER A 52 12.42 14.91 -14.59
CA SER A 52 12.60 15.95 -13.57
C SER A 52 11.29 16.40 -12.94
N GLN A 53 10.16 16.21 -13.63
CA GLN A 53 8.83 16.63 -13.18
C GLN A 53 8.19 15.56 -12.28
N PRO A 54 7.87 15.87 -11.00
CA PRO A 54 7.28 14.91 -10.07
C PRO A 54 5.96 14.30 -10.55
N HIS A 55 5.11 15.08 -11.22
CA HIS A 55 3.83 14.59 -11.75
C HIS A 55 4.01 13.57 -12.89
N THR A 56 5.01 13.76 -13.75
CA THR A 56 5.32 12.77 -14.80
C THR A 56 5.82 11.47 -14.19
N ARG A 57 6.68 11.55 -13.16
CA ARG A 57 7.12 10.36 -12.41
C ARG A 57 5.94 9.66 -11.75
N ALA A 58 5.05 10.42 -11.09
CA ALA A 58 3.86 9.88 -10.45
C ALA A 58 2.98 9.10 -11.44
N ARG A 59 2.76 9.63 -12.65
CA ARG A 59 2.00 8.93 -13.69
C ARG A 59 2.71 7.66 -14.19
N GLY A 60 4.02 7.69 -14.37
CA GLY A 60 4.78 6.49 -14.74
C GLY A 60 4.72 5.40 -13.67
N VAL A 61 4.88 5.77 -12.40
CA VAL A 61 4.75 4.84 -11.26
C VAL A 61 3.32 4.33 -11.13
N GLN A 62 2.31 5.18 -11.36
CA GLN A 62 0.90 4.80 -11.33
C GLN A 62 0.58 3.73 -12.38
N LEU A 63 1.05 3.91 -13.62
CA LEU A 63 0.83 2.91 -14.67
C LEU A 63 1.41 1.55 -14.27
N LEU A 64 2.64 1.54 -13.78
CA LEU A 64 3.30 0.32 -13.34
C LEU A 64 2.52 -0.34 -12.19
N SER A 65 2.11 0.43 -11.19
CA SER A 65 1.33 -0.07 -10.06
C SER A 65 -0.03 -0.63 -10.48
N ASP A 66 -0.73 0.04 -11.40
CA ASP A 66 -2.03 -0.42 -11.93
C ASP A 66 -1.89 -1.74 -12.69
N VAL A 67 -0.85 -1.88 -13.52
CA VAL A 67 -0.56 -3.12 -14.23
C VAL A 67 -0.24 -4.25 -13.25
N LEU A 68 0.53 -3.98 -12.19
CA LEU A 68 0.88 -4.97 -11.18
C LEU A 68 -0.33 -5.46 -10.37
N GLN A 69 -1.36 -4.63 -10.14
CA GLN A 69 -2.59 -5.09 -9.47
C GLN A 69 -3.26 -6.24 -10.21
N ASP A 70 -3.04 -6.32 -11.52
CA ASP A 70 -3.60 -7.32 -12.40
C ASP A 70 -2.62 -8.46 -12.71
N CYS A 71 -1.32 -8.18 -12.72
CA CYS A 71 -0.29 -9.11 -13.21
C CYS A 71 0.57 -9.76 -12.12
N TYR A 72 0.30 -9.50 -10.83
CA TYR A 72 1.13 -10.02 -9.71
C TYR A 72 1.31 -11.55 -9.71
N GLY A 73 0.37 -12.31 -10.26
CA GLY A 73 0.44 -13.77 -10.30
C GLY A 73 1.40 -14.34 -11.37
N GLY A 74 1.85 -13.52 -12.33
CA GLY A 74 2.70 -13.95 -13.44
C GLY A 74 4.17 -13.58 -13.30
N LEU A 75 4.57 -12.97 -12.18
CA LEU A 75 5.94 -12.49 -11.97
C LEU A 75 6.86 -13.62 -11.50
N THR A 76 8.12 -13.54 -11.91
CA THR A 76 9.21 -14.36 -11.35
C THR A 76 9.72 -13.76 -10.03
N GLU A 77 10.33 -14.59 -9.18
CA GLU A 77 10.94 -14.13 -7.92
C GLU A 77 11.94 -12.99 -8.14
N ARG A 78 12.76 -13.08 -9.19
CA ARG A 78 13.75 -12.04 -9.52
C ARG A 78 13.11 -10.72 -9.95
N GLU A 79 12.01 -10.77 -10.70
CA GLU A 79 11.26 -9.56 -11.06
C GLU A 79 10.64 -8.92 -9.83
N VAL A 80 10.06 -9.72 -8.93
CA VAL A 80 9.52 -9.24 -7.66
C VAL A 80 10.61 -8.55 -6.82
N GLU A 81 11.78 -9.17 -6.67
CA GLU A 81 12.91 -8.59 -5.92
C GLU A 81 13.31 -7.20 -6.44
N VAL A 82 13.47 -7.06 -7.77
CA VAL A 82 13.85 -5.79 -8.39
C VAL A 82 12.74 -4.75 -8.26
N LEU A 83 11.47 -5.14 -8.44
CA LEU A 83 10.33 -4.23 -8.29
C LEU A 83 10.19 -3.73 -6.85
N ILE A 84 10.42 -4.58 -5.84
CA ILE A 84 10.41 -4.17 -4.43
C ILE A 84 11.48 -3.11 -4.19
N ALA A 85 12.72 -3.38 -4.59
CA ALA A 85 13.83 -2.43 -4.42
C ALA A 85 13.54 -1.10 -5.14
N PHE A 86 12.92 -1.14 -6.32
CA PHE A 86 12.47 0.05 -7.04
C PHE A 86 11.44 0.84 -6.24
N PHE A 87 10.36 0.21 -5.77
CA PHE A 87 9.30 0.89 -5.04
C PHE A 87 9.76 1.42 -3.67
N GLU A 88 10.58 0.66 -2.93
CA GLU A 88 11.20 1.12 -1.69
C GLU A 88 12.05 2.39 -1.93
N ASN A 89 12.81 2.43 -3.03
CA ASN A 89 13.56 3.63 -3.38
C ASN A 89 12.64 4.82 -3.74
N ARG A 90 11.46 4.55 -4.32
CA ARG A 90 10.47 5.59 -4.67
C ARG A 90 9.66 6.10 -3.47
N LEU A 91 9.67 5.41 -2.32
CA LEU A 91 9.10 5.97 -1.08
C LEU A 91 9.84 7.24 -0.61
N LYS A 92 11.06 7.45 -1.07
CA LYS A 92 11.91 8.61 -0.74
C LYS A 92 11.78 9.77 -1.74
N ASP A 93 10.93 9.60 -2.75
CA ASP A 93 10.66 10.62 -3.77
C ASP A 93 9.65 11.66 -3.25
N HIS A 94 9.28 12.62 -4.09
CA HIS A 94 8.29 13.63 -3.81
C HIS A 94 6.93 13.01 -3.43
N TYR A 95 6.22 13.64 -2.50
CA TYR A 95 5.00 13.11 -1.88
C TYR A 95 3.90 12.70 -2.89
N VAL A 96 3.85 13.32 -4.07
CA VAL A 96 2.88 13.01 -5.13
C VAL A 96 3.06 11.62 -5.74
N ILE A 97 4.23 11.00 -5.59
CA ILE A 97 4.54 9.66 -6.09
C ILE A 97 4.10 8.57 -5.07
N ILE A 98 4.07 8.91 -3.78
CA ILE A 98 3.84 7.95 -2.68
C ILE A 98 2.54 7.14 -2.82
N PRO A 99 1.38 7.72 -3.21
CA PRO A 99 0.16 6.93 -3.39
C PRO A 99 0.33 5.78 -4.38
N ALA A 100 0.95 6.05 -5.53
CA ALA A 100 1.21 5.05 -6.56
C ALA A 100 2.20 3.99 -6.07
N VAL A 101 3.22 4.38 -5.30
CA VAL A 101 4.22 3.46 -4.72
C VAL A 101 3.56 2.50 -3.74
N LEU A 102 2.72 2.99 -2.84
CA LEU A 102 1.99 2.16 -1.88
C LEU A 102 1.09 1.14 -2.59
N GLN A 103 0.42 1.54 -3.68
CA GLN A 103 -0.38 0.62 -4.48
C GLN A 103 0.46 -0.49 -5.14
N GLY A 104 1.64 -0.14 -5.65
CA GLY A 104 2.59 -1.10 -6.24
C GLY A 104 3.12 -2.09 -5.21
N LEU A 105 3.61 -1.60 -4.05
CA LEU A 105 4.04 -2.45 -2.94
C LEU A 105 2.91 -3.37 -2.47
N ARG A 106 1.68 -2.85 -2.34
CA ARG A 106 0.51 -3.68 -2.00
C ARG A 106 0.23 -4.77 -3.01
N ALA A 107 0.36 -4.50 -4.31
CA ALA A 107 0.20 -5.52 -5.33
C ALA A 107 1.26 -6.64 -5.15
N LEU A 108 2.51 -6.26 -4.88
CA LEU A 108 3.61 -7.20 -4.67
C LEU A 108 3.43 -8.07 -3.41
N THR A 109 2.78 -7.56 -2.34
CA THR A 109 2.46 -8.40 -1.15
C THR A 109 1.56 -9.60 -1.46
N LYS A 110 0.88 -9.62 -2.62
CA LYS A 110 0.02 -10.73 -3.06
C LYS A 110 0.76 -11.77 -3.92
N CYS A 111 2.04 -11.53 -4.26
CA CYS A 111 2.82 -12.46 -5.06
C CYS A 111 3.13 -13.71 -4.24
N THR A 112 2.91 -14.90 -4.83
CA THR A 112 3.25 -16.18 -4.19
C THR A 112 4.77 -16.39 -4.11
N VAL A 113 5.52 -15.79 -5.05
CA VAL A 113 6.98 -15.87 -5.18
C VAL A 113 7.72 -14.70 -4.50
N LEU A 114 7.16 -14.14 -3.42
CA LEU A 114 7.81 -13.09 -2.66
C LEU A 114 9.15 -13.62 -2.06
N PRO A 115 10.31 -13.00 -2.35
CA PRO A 115 11.59 -13.48 -1.83
C PRO A 115 11.66 -13.44 -0.29
N PRO A 116 12.40 -14.35 0.36
CA PRO A 116 12.61 -14.31 1.80
C PRO A 116 13.26 -12.98 2.26
N GLY A 117 12.75 -12.40 3.34
CA GLY A 117 13.24 -11.13 3.89
C GLY A 117 12.64 -9.89 3.22
N SER A 118 11.95 -10.04 2.09
CA SER A 118 11.29 -8.92 1.41
C SER A 118 10.17 -8.31 2.26
N ALA A 119 9.43 -9.11 3.03
CA ALA A 119 8.38 -8.59 3.91
C ALA A 119 8.97 -7.64 4.97
N VAL A 120 10.10 -8.05 5.57
CA VAL A 120 10.87 -7.25 6.54
C VAL A 120 11.38 -5.95 5.91
N SER A 121 11.97 -6.03 4.71
CA SER A 121 12.50 -4.87 3.98
C SER A 121 11.39 -3.84 3.67
N MET A 122 10.25 -4.32 3.16
CA MET A 122 9.12 -3.47 2.80
C MET A 122 8.56 -2.74 4.01
N LEU A 123 8.40 -3.44 5.14
CA LEU A 123 7.85 -2.83 6.36
C LEU A 123 8.82 -1.84 7.00
N ARG A 124 10.12 -2.13 6.99
CA ARG A 124 11.14 -1.17 7.46
C ARG A 124 11.12 0.10 6.63
N SER A 125 11.12 -0.02 5.30
CA SER A 125 11.06 1.12 4.38
C SER A 125 9.76 1.92 4.58
N LEU A 126 8.62 1.23 4.72
CA LEU A 126 7.33 1.86 4.96
C LEU A 126 7.31 2.66 6.27
N PHE A 127 7.68 2.05 7.39
CA PHE A 127 7.64 2.72 8.69
C PHE A 127 8.68 3.83 8.82
N GLN A 128 9.81 3.72 8.11
CA GLN A 128 10.85 4.74 8.13
C GLN A 128 10.49 5.97 7.28
N ASP A 129 9.97 5.76 6.07
CA ASP A 129 9.86 6.82 5.07
C ASP A 129 8.42 7.38 4.94
N VAL A 130 7.40 6.74 5.55
CA VAL A 130 5.99 7.12 5.38
C VAL A 130 5.31 7.43 6.71
N GLN A 131 4.88 8.69 6.88
CA GLN A 131 3.98 9.09 7.97
C GLN A 131 2.52 8.76 7.59
N VAL A 132 2.01 7.60 8.00
CA VAL A 132 0.70 7.07 7.58
C VAL A 132 -0.45 8.06 7.81
N GLN A 133 -0.48 8.75 8.94
CA GLN A 133 -1.55 9.71 9.26
C GLN A 133 -1.57 10.96 8.37
N SER A 134 -0.47 11.25 7.67
CA SER A 134 -0.43 12.35 6.69
C SER A 134 -1.06 11.97 5.35
N LEU A 135 -1.32 10.67 5.13
CA LEU A 135 -1.86 10.16 3.88
C LEU A 135 -3.37 10.38 3.79
N MET A 136 -3.85 10.42 2.54
CA MET A 136 -5.26 10.37 2.23
C MET A 136 -5.86 9.01 2.63
N LEU A 137 -7.19 8.97 2.75
CA LEU A 137 -7.92 7.86 3.37
C LEU A 137 -7.68 6.51 2.68
N ALA A 138 -7.63 6.49 1.35
CA ALA A 138 -7.44 5.28 0.56
C ALA A 138 -6.02 4.71 0.69
N GLU A 139 -5.03 5.59 0.84
CA GLU A 139 -3.62 5.26 1.01
C GLU A 139 -3.36 4.69 2.40
N ARG A 140 -4.03 5.23 3.45
CA ARG A 140 -4.02 4.60 4.78
C ARG A 140 -4.61 3.20 4.75
N ALA A 141 -5.76 3.02 4.06
CA ALA A 141 -6.33 1.70 3.84
C ALA A 141 -5.35 0.77 3.10
N CYS A 142 -4.60 1.29 2.13
CA CYS A 142 -3.60 0.54 1.38
C CYS A 142 -2.52 -0.02 2.31
N VAL A 143 -2.00 0.81 3.23
CA VAL A 143 -1.01 0.41 4.25
C VAL A 143 -1.56 -0.70 5.16
N TYR A 144 -2.77 -0.55 5.70
CA TYR A 144 -3.34 -1.61 6.55
C TYR A 144 -3.56 -2.92 5.79
N ASN A 145 -3.99 -2.85 4.53
CA ASN A 145 -4.12 -4.05 3.70
C ASN A 145 -2.76 -4.72 3.39
N MET A 146 -1.68 -3.93 3.22
CA MET A 146 -0.33 -4.49 3.10
C MET A 146 0.07 -5.27 4.36
N LEU A 147 -0.15 -4.69 5.54
CA LEU A 147 0.12 -5.35 6.81
C LEU A 147 -0.67 -6.65 6.95
N ILE A 148 -1.97 -6.63 6.66
CA ILE A 148 -2.83 -7.82 6.71
C ILE A 148 -2.31 -8.91 5.76
N ASN A 149 -2.02 -8.60 4.50
CA ASN A 149 -1.51 -9.57 3.53
C ASN A 149 -0.21 -10.22 4.00
N LEU A 150 0.72 -9.41 4.54
CA LEU A 150 2.01 -9.91 5.02
C LEU A 150 1.86 -10.73 6.32
N MET A 151 0.94 -10.36 7.22
CA MET A 151 0.63 -11.17 8.41
C MET A 151 0.00 -12.52 8.04
N GLU A 152 -0.69 -12.62 6.91
CA GLU A 152 -1.27 -13.87 6.44
C GLU A 152 -0.25 -14.77 5.71
N THR A 153 0.68 -14.18 4.98
CA THR A 153 1.56 -14.93 4.06
C THR A 153 3.01 -15.06 4.54
N ARG A 154 3.45 -14.20 5.47
CA ARG A 154 4.84 -14.05 5.92
C ARG A 154 4.94 -13.84 7.43
N GLU A 155 4.06 -14.49 8.19
CA GLU A 155 3.92 -14.29 9.63
C GLU A 155 5.23 -14.48 10.40
N ASP A 156 6.01 -15.52 10.07
CA ASP A 156 7.29 -15.81 10.75
C ASP A 156 8.32 -14.69 10.54
N GLU A 157 8.37 -14.10 9.34
CA GLU A 157 9.25 -12.97 9.03
C GLU A 157 8.82 -11.72 9.83
N LEU A 158 7.51 -11.47 9.92
CA LEU A 158 6.96 -10.34 10.67
C LEU A 158 7.15 -10.51 12.18
N LYS A 159 7.02 -11.72 12.72
CA LYS A 159 7.38 -12.02 14.12
C LYS A 159 8.88 -11.84 14.37
N GLY A 160 9.72 -12.14 13.38
CA GLY A 160 11.16 -11.94 13.43
C GLY A 160 11.59 -10.46 13.58
N LEU A 161 10.71 -9.50 13.27
CA LEU A 161 10.93 -8.07 13.58
C LEU A 161 10.81 -7.76 15.08
N GLY A 162 10.19 -8.66 15.87
CA GLY A 162 9.99 -8.45 17.29
C GLY A 162 9.17 -7.19 17.61
N PRO A 163 9.51 -6.47 18.69
CA PRO A 163 8.78 -5.28 19.13
C PRO A 163 8.75 -4.14 18.11
N ASP A 164 9.70 -4.07 17.17
CA ASP A 164 9.75 -3.02 16.14
C ASP A 164 8.54 -3.07 15.20
N PHE A 165 8.00 -4.27 14.93
CA PHE A 165 6.76 -4.40 14.16
C PHE A 165 5.57 -3.77 14.88
N VAL A 166 5.42 -4.06 16.18
CA VAL A 166 4.33 -3.53 17.01
C VAL A 166 4.45 -2.02 17.11
N PHE A 167 5.66 -1.50 17.31
CA PHE A 167 5.91 -0.06 17.32
C PHE A 167 5.49 0.62 16.00
N GLY A 168 5.93 0.10 14.86
CA GLY A 168 5.57 0.64 13.55
C GLY A 168 4.06 0.59 13.28
N PHE A 169 3.39 -0.48 13.73
CA PHE A 169 1.93 -0.58 13.65
C PHE A 169 1.23 0.45 14.54
N VAL A 170 1.65 0.62 15.80
CA VAL A 170 1.10 1.62 16.73
C VAL A 170 1.23 3.02 16.14
N GLN A 171 2.41 3.38 15.62
CA GLN A 171 2.62 4.68 14.95
C GLN A 171 1.74 4.85 13.69
N SER A 172 1.50 3.77 12.96
CA SER A 172 0.64 3.79 11.78
C SER A 172 -0.83 4.00 12.14
N MET A 173 -1.27 3.44 13.27
CA MET A 173 -2.65 3.46 13.74
C MET A 173 -3.02 4.75 14.51
N ASP A 174 -2.09 5.29 15.28
CA ASP A 174 -2.31 6.45 16.15
C ASP A 174 -3.00 7.60 15.40
N GLY A 175 -4.17 8.02 15.85
CA GLY A 175 -4.93 9.11 15.23
C GLY A 175 -5.82 8.74 14.04
N GLU A 176 -5.97 7.45 13.68
CA GLU A 176 -6.94 7.04 12.64
C GLU A 176 -8.37 7.34 13.10
N ARG A 177 -9.20 7.83 12.18
CA ARG A 177 -10.59 8.24 12.48
C ARG A 177 -11.61 7.67 11.52
N ASP A 178 -11.19 7.18 10.35
CA ASP A 178 -12.13 6.57 9.41
C ASP A 178 -12.56 5.18 9.91
N PRO A 179 -13.86 4.91 10.06
CA PRO A 179 -14.36 3.65 10.60
C PRO A 179 -13.97 2.43 9.75
N ARG A 180 -13.82 2.58 8.42
CA ARG A 180 -13.42 1.46 7.55
C ARG A 180 -11.95 1.11 7.77
N ASN A 181 -11.10 2.13 7.92
CA ASN A 181 -9.69 1.93 8.27
C ASN A 181 -9.52 1.40 9.69
N LEU A 182 -10.32 1.87 10.66
CA LEU A 182 -10.31 1.35 12.03
C LEU A 182 -10.62 -0.14 12.09
N LEU A 183 -11.56 -0.65 11.27
CA LEU A 183 -11.83 -2.08 11.20
C LEU A 183 -10.59 -2.89 10.76
N LEU A 184 -9.81 -2.37 9.80
CA LEU A 184 -8.56 -2.99 9.37
C LEU A 184 -7.49 -2.92 10.47
N ALA A 185 -7.35 -1.76 11.12
CA ALA A 185 -6.41 -1.57 12.21
C ALA A 185 -6.73 -2.49 13.40
N PHE A 186 -8.00 -2.62 13.80
CA PHE A 186 -8.41 -3.54 14.85
C PHE A 186 -8.22 -5.02 14.47
N GLN A 187 -8.39 -5.38 13.20
CA GLN A 187 -8.03 -6.72 12.71
C GLN A 187 -6.54 -7.00 12.90
N ILE A 188 -5.68 -6.03 12.61
CA ILE A 188 -4.22 -6.14 12.82
C ILE A 188 -3.91 -6.25 14.31
N ALA A 189 -4.44 -5.34 15.15
CA ALA A 189 -4.24 -5.36 16.60
C ALA A 189 -4.69 -6.70 17.23
N LYS A 190 -5.86 -7.20 16.84
CA LYS A 190 -6.36 -8.51 17.23
C LYS A 190 -5.39 -9.63 16.82
N SER A 191 -4.84 -9.56 15.61
CA SER A 191 -3.89 -10.56 15.11
C SER A 191 -2.56 -10.51 15.84
N VAL A 192 -2.05 -9.32 16.17
CA VAL A 192 -0.85 -9.12 17.01
C VAL A 192 -1.00 -9.87 18.34
N VAL A 193 -2.13 -9.64 19.04
CA VAL A 193 -2.39 -10.27 20.35
C VAL A 193 -2.61 -11.77 20.23
N LEU A 194 -3.55 -12.21 19.37
CA LEU A 194 -3.97 -13.61 19.31
C LEU A 194 -2.91 -14.54 18.72
N ARG A 195 -2.05 -14.03 17.83
CA ARG A 195 -1.02 -14.85 17.20
C ARG A 195 0.32 -14.79 17.94
N GLY A 196 0.41 -14.06 19.06
CA GLY A 196 1.61 -14.04 19.90
C GLY A 196 2.79 -13.32 19.26
N TYR A 197 2.55 -12.13 18.71
CA TYR A 197 3.64 -11.22 18.34
C TYR A 197 4.33 -10.68 19.61
N ASP A 198 5.62 -10.37 19.52
CA ASP A 198 6.35 -9.79 20.64
C ASP A 198 5.99 -8.31 20.80
N LEU A 199 5.26 -7.99 21.87
CA LEU A 199 4.87 -6.61 22.19
C LEU A 199 6.03 -5.82 22.80
N GLY A 200 7.00 -6.49 23.42
CA GLY A 200 8.06 -5.86 24.21
C GLY A 200 7.52 -4.80 25.18
N LYS A 201 8.10 -3.60 25.10
CA LYS A 201 7.70 -2.45 25.92
C LYS A 201 6.42 -1.75 25.43
N PHE A 202 5.93 -2.06 24.23
CA PHE A 202 4.83 -1.34 23.56
C PHE A 202 3.44 -1.85 23.94
N THR A 203 3.32 -2.57 25.05
CA THR A 203 2.04 -3.15 25.49
C THR A 203 1.05 -2.06 25.89
N GLU A 204 1.51 -1.04 26.61
CA GLU A 204 0.67 0.08 27.03
C GLU A 204 0.27 0.94 25.82
N GLU A 205 1.20 1.24 24.92
CA GLU A 205 0.94 2.04 23.74
C GLU A 205 -0.04 1.35 22.77
N LEU A 206 0.09 0.03 22.58
CA LEU A 206 -0.89 -0.74 21.80
C LEU A 206 -2.28 -0.70 22.44
N PHE A 207 -2.36 -0.77 23.77
CA PHE A 207 -3.62 -0.63 24.49
C PHE A 207 -4.19 0.78 24.31
N GLU A 208 -3.41 1.84 24.52
CA GLU A 208 -3.86 3.23 24.42
C GLU A 208 -4.42 3.57 23.02
N VAL A 209 -3.71 3.20 21.95
CA VAL A 209 -4.17 3.49 20.59
C VAL A 209 -5.38 2.65 20.20
N THR A 210 -5.69 1.57 20.90
CA THR A 210 -6.90 0.76 20.61
C THR A 210 -8.08 1.09 21.52
N SER A 211 -7.84 1.44 22.79
CA SER A 211 -8.87 1.68 23.79
C SER A 211 -9.55 3.03 23.66
N CYS A 212 -8.87 4.02 23.07
CA CYS A 212 -9.38 5.39 22.92
C CYS A 212 -10.65 5.51 22.06
N TYR A 213 -11.02 4.44 21.36
CA TYR A 213 -12.25 4.36 20.60
C TYR A 213 -13.44 3.86 21.43
N PHE A 214 -13.23 3.29 22.61
CA PHE A 214 -14.33 2.79 23.44
C PHE A 214 -15.08 3.92 24.19
N PRO A 215 -16.43 3.89 24.25
CA PRO A 215 -17.31 3.01 23.47
C PRO A 215 -17.53 3.55 22.05
N ILE A 216 -17.38 2.67 21.05
CA ILE A 216 -17.59 3.03 19.64
C ILE A 216 -19.08 2.96 19.32
N ASP A 217 -19.72 4.12 19.12
CA ASP A 217 -21.00 4.21 18.43
C ASP A 217 -20.80 4.72 17.00
N PHE A 218 -21.10 3.89 16.01
CA PHE A 218 -21.05 4.28 14.60
C PHE A 218 -22.44 4.23 13.96
N SER A 219 -22.91 5.39 13.48
CA SER A 219 -24.11 5.51 12.65
C SER A 219 -23.71 6.04 11.27
N PRO A 220 -23.65 5.20 10.21
CA PRO A 220 -23.32 5.67 8.88
C PRO A 220 -24.42 6.59 8.35
N VAL A 221 -24.07 7.84 8.03
CA VAL A 221 -24.97 8.76 7.33
C VAL A 221 -25.06 8.36 5.85
N SER A 222 -25.90 7.37 5.56
CA SER A 222 -26.49 7.19 4.23
C SER A 222 -28.00 7.46 4.23
N ALA A 223 -28.53 8.07 5.29
CA ALA A 223 -29.93 8.50 5.34
C ALA A 223 -30.12 9.65 6.34
N ARG A 224 -29.71 10.88 5.98
CA ARG A 224 -30.45 12.13 6.29
C ARG A 224 -29.69 13.34 5.76
N LEU A 225 -30.45 14.17 5.06
CA LEU A 225 -30.14 15.54 4.68
C LEU A 225 -29.62 16.37 5.87
N LEU A 226 -28.80 17.37 5.50
CA LEU A 226 -28.43 18.58 6.24
C LEU A 226 -27.34 18.42 7.31
N GLY A 227 -26.29 19.21 7.15
CA GLY A 227 -24.99 19.11 7.81
C GLY A 227 -25.03 19.04 9.33
N CYS A 228 -24.06 18.30 9.87
CA CYS A 228 -23.31 18.69 11.07
C CYS A 228 -22.02 17.86 11.14
N PHE A 229 -21.00 18.49 11.73
CA PHE A 229 -19.67 17.97 12.01
C PHE A 229 -19.70 16.55 12.61
N PHE A 230 -18.77 15.70 12.17
CA PHE A 230 -18.40 14.49 12.89
C PHE A 230 -17.86 14.87 14.27
N CYS A 231 -18.65 14.67 15.32
CA CYS A 231 -18.18 14.66 16.70
C CYS A 231 -18.23 13.21 17.19
N LEU A 232 -17.06 12.63 17.44
CA LEU A 232 -16.90 11.48 18.32
C LEU A 232 -17.19 11.99 19.74
N SER A 233 -18.40 11.76 20.26
CA SER A 233 -18.69 11.97 21.68
C SER A 233 -18.56 10.64 22.40
N GLY A 234 -17.55 10.53 23.27
CA GLY A 234 -17.40 9.38 24.16
C GLY A 234 -18.55 9.31 25.15
N ILE A 235 -19.13 8.12 25.34
CA ILE A 235 -19.97 7.83 26.50
C ILE A 235 -19.01 7.57 27.66
N THR A 236 -18.86 8.54 28.55
CA THR A 236 -18.38 8.29 29.90
C THR A 236 -19.50 7.58 30.64
N ASP A 237 -19.42 6.26 30.73
CA ASP A 237 -20.02 5.45 31.80
C ASP A 237 -19.59 4.00 31.56
N PHE A 238 -18.47 3.57 32.15
CA PHE A 238 -18.28 2.21 32.69
C PHE A 238 -16.97 2.11 33.49
N LEU A 239 -17.14 1.88 34.80
CA LEU A 239 -16.18 1.62 35.90
C LEU A 239 -15.39 2.81 36.47
#